data_AF-W5YM62-F1
#
_entry.id   AF-W5YM62-F1
#
_cell.length_a   1.000
_cell.length_b   1.000
_cell.length_c   1.000
_cell.angle_alpha   90.00
_cell.angle_beta   90.00
_cell.angle_gamma   90.00
#
_symmetry.space_group_name_H-M   'P 1'
#
loop_
_entity.id
_entity.type
_entity.pdbx_description
1 polymer ?
#
loop_
_entity_poly.entity_id
_entity_poly.type
_entity_poly.pdbx_seq_one_letter_code
_entity_poly.pdbx_strand_id
1 'polypeptide(L)'
;MVFSPKDIDDQASTVKKWLKRVFSKGRVSPVKRILTLIVFGFVFVLSYQMLLKSLLSEAKENDEKLLQDRNWVVEANLYDSAARFARLCISSTKSDSPNALWYCEKAKILYKNNSTQTPPNLREEIIKRDAYGAMVVDMESQIAGIKLDKLNQVPPASNRLDLLLSKTGIYLTSSLAIFGILAFIFGSIFTARMMARMKLDILHRRMVLLVSENC
;
A
#
# COMPACT_ATOMS: atom_id res chain seq x y z
N MET A 1 14.86 -13.49 -7.20
CA MET A 1 16.07 -13.85 -6.42
C MET A 1 15.78 -15.14 -5.66
N VAL A 2 16.42 -16.24 -6.03
CA VAL A 2 16.24 -17.55 -5.38
C VAL A 2 17.22 -17.59 -4.20
N PHE A 3 16.73 -17.42 -2.98
CA PHE A 3 17.56 -17.59 -1.78
C PHE A 3 17.87 -19.08 -1.60
N SER A 4 19.14 -19.46 -1.71
CA SER A 4 19.59 -20.84 -1.53
C SER A 4 19.45 -21.25 -0.06
N PRO A 5 18.94 -22.45 0.26
CA PRO A 5 18.74 -22.90 1.64
C PRO A 5 20.01 -22.83 2.51
N LYS A 6 21.19 -22.98 1.89
CA LYS A 6 22.49 -22.93 2.57
C LYS A 6 22.85 -21.53 3.07
N ASP A 7 22.44 -20.47 2.38
CA ASP A 7 22.72 -19.08 2.78
C ASP A 7 21.89 -18.65 3.98
N ILE A 8 20.69 -19.24 4.14
CA ILE A 8 19.80 -18.98 5.28
C ILE A 8 20.36 -19.60 6.57
N ASP A 9 20.92 -20.81 6.47
CA ASP A 9 21.46 -21.55 7.62
C ASP A 9 22.75 -20.91 8.17
N ASP A 10 23.62 -20.41 7.30
CA ASP A 10 24.86 -19.74 7.72
C ASP A 10 24.60 -18.38 8.37
N GLN A 11 23.60 -17.63 7.87
CA GLN A 11 23.15 -16.39 8.51
C GLN A 11 22.48 -16.67 9.87
N ALA A 12 21.65 -17.71 9.96
CA ALA A 12 21.00 -18.10 11.21
C ALA A 12 22.02 -18.48 12.29
N SER A 13 23.08 -19.23 11.92
CA SER A 13 24.14 -19.63 12.85
C SER A 13 24.97 -18.44 13.36
N THR A 14 25.20 -17.45 12.49
CA THR A 14 25.95 -16.22 12.78
C THR A 14 25.15 -15.29 13.69
N VAL A 15 23.86 -15.11 13.41
CA VAL A 15 22.91 -14.33 14.23
C VAL A 15 22.78 -14.96 15.61
N LYS A 16 22.69 -16.30 15.70
CA LYS A 16 22.64 -17.04 16.96
C LYS A 16 23.89 -16.83 17.82
N LYS A 17 25.08 -16.86 17.21
CA LYS A 17 26.36 -16.57 17.91
C LYS A 17 26.42 -15.14 18.43
N TRP A 18 25.95 -14.17 17.65
CA TRP A 18 25.86 -12.76 18.05
C TRP A 18 24.86 -12.54 19.19
N LEU A 19 23.65 -13.06 19.06
CA LEU A 19 22.62 -13.07 20.11
C LEU A 19 23.17 -13.61 21.42
N LYS A 20 23.85 -14.76 21.39
CA LYS A 20 24.40 -15.39 22.58
C LYS A 20 25.46 -14.51 23.28
N ARG A 21 26.31 -13.79 22.53
CA ARG A 21 27.29 -12.84 23.12
C ARG A 21 26.64 -11.60 23.71
N VAL A 22 25.59 -11.07 23.07
CA VAL A 22 24.86 -9.90 23.56
C VAL A 22 24.09 -10.23 24.83
N PHE A 23 23.35 -11.35 24.84
CA PHE A 23 22.61 -11.80 26.01
C PHE A 23 23.50 -12.25 27.17
N SER A 24 24.69 -12.81 26.90
CA SER A 24 25.62 -13.20 27.98
C SER A 24 26.27 -12.00 28.65
N LYS A 25 26.66 -10.95 27.90
CA LYS A 25 27.20 -9.70 28.46
C LYS A 25 26.13 -8.81 29.10
N GLY A 26 24.88 -8.89 28.65
CA GLY A 26 23.75 -8.14 29.22
C GLY A 26 23.29 -8.60 30.60
N ARG A 27 23.61 -9.83 31.01
CA ARG A 27 23.10 -10.45 32.25
C ARG A 27 23.81 -10.00 33.53
N VAL A 28 24.93 -9.29 33.42
CA VAL A 28 25.83 -8.99 34.56
C VAL A 28 25.45 -7.70 35.30
N SER A 29 24.76 -6.75 34.66
CA SER A 29 24.38 -5.47 35.28
C SER A 29 23.00 -5.00 34.81
N PRO A 30 22.14 -4.48 35.71
CA PRO A 30 20.80 -3.99 35.37
C PRO A 30 20.82 -2.91 34.29
N VAL A 31 21.88 -2.09 34.23
CA VAL A 31 22.06 -1.05 33.21
C VAL A 31 22.31 -1.66 31.82
N LYS A 32 23.14 -2.71 31.74
CA LYS A 32 23.42 -3.40 30.46
C LYS A 32 22.22 -4.19 29.95
N ARG A 33 21.37 -4.67 30.87
CA ARG A 33 20.08 -5.32 30.54
C ARG A 33 19.07 -4.32 29.95
N ILE A 34 19.01 -3.10 30.49
CA ILE A 34 18.17 -2.03 29.93
C ILE A 34 18.69 -1.60 28.56
N LEU A 35 20.01 -1.40 28.41
CA LEU A 35 20.62 -1.00 27.14
C LEU A 35 20.34 -2.02 26.02
N THR A 36 20.47 -3.32 26.32
CA THR A 36 20.17 -4.39 25.34
C THR A 36 18.69 -4.40 24.94
N LEU A 37 17.77 -4.21 25.88
CA LEU A 37 16.34 -4.09 25.56
C LEU A 37 16.03 -2.88 24.67
N ILE A 38 16.67 -1.74 24.91
CA ILE A 38 16.51 -0.54 24.07
C ILE A 38 16.96 -0.81 22.63
N VAL A 39 18.13 -1.43 22.46
CA VAL A 39 18.66 -1.78 21.13
C VAL A 39 17.71 -2.73 20.39
N PHE A 40 17.20 -3.76 21.06
CA PHE A 40 16.21 -4.68 20.47
C PHE A 40 14.90 -3.96 20.11
N GLY A 41 14.41 -3.06 20.96
CA GLY A 41 13.24 -2.23 20.67
C GLY A 41 13.43 -1.37 19.42
N PHE A 42 14.59 -0.72 19.28
CA PHE A 42 14.92 0.08 18.10
C PHE A 42 14.96 -0.76 16.82
N VAL A 43 15.60 -1.93 16.85
CA VAL A 43 15.64 -2.84 15.70
C VAL A 43 14.23 -3.26 15.31
N PHE A 44 13.39 -3.63 16.29
CA PHE A 44 12.01 -4.03 16.04
C PHE A 44 11.19 -2.90 15.40
N VAL A 45 11.28 -1.68 15.93
CA VAL A 45 10.58 -0.51 15.38
C VAL A 45 11.06 -0.19 13.96
N LEU A 46 12.37 -0.23 13.70
CA LEU A 46 12.92 0.02 12.36
C LEU A 46 12.47 -1.04 11.35
N SER A 47 12.51 -2.32 11.71
CA SER A 47 12.02 -3.41 10.85
C SER A 47 10.53 -3.27 10.55
N TYR A 48 9.73 -2.90 11.55
CA TYR A 48 8.30 -2.65 11.37
C TYR A 48 8.03 -1.45 10.44
N GLN A 49 8.79 -0.36 10.60
CA GLN A 49 8.71 0.81 9.71
C GLN A 49 9.07 0.47 8.26
N MET A 50 10.09 -0.36 8.03
CA MET A 50 10.43 -0.82 6.68
C MET A 50 9.33 -1.67 6.06
N LEU A 51 8.76 -2.60 6.84
CA LEU A 51 7.64 -3.44 6.38
C LEU A 51 6.44 -2.57 5.95
N LEU A 52 6.07 -1.60 6.79
CA LEU A 52 4.97 -0.67 6.49
C LEU A 52 5.25 0.19 5.27
N LYS A 53 6.47 0.69 5.09
CA LYS A 53 6.85 1.45 3.88
C LYS A 53 6.72 0.59 2.62
N SER A 54 7.12 -0.67 2.66
CA SER A 54 7.00 -1.61 1.54
C SER A 54 5.53 -1.85 1.16
N LEU A 55 4.68 -2.08 2.16
CA LEU A 55 3.25 -2.26 1.95
C LEU A 55 2.57 -0.97 1.45
N LEU A 56 3.01 0.20 1.93
CA LEU A 56 2.49 1.50 1.50
C LEU A 56 2.86 1.82 0.04
N SER A 57 4.08 1.47 -0.40
CA SER A 57 4.45 1.63 -1.81
C SER A 57 3.60 0.76 -2.73
N GLU A 58 3.30 -0.46 -2.28
CA GLU A 58 2.46 -1.41 -3.03
C GLU A 58 0.99 -0.96 -3.06
N ALA A 59 0.50 -0.36 -1.97
CA ALA A 59 -0.82 0.26 -1.91
C ALA A 59 -0.91 1.51 -2.82
N LYS A 60 0.11 2.38 -2.82
CA LYS A 60 0.14 3.57 -3.67
C LYS A 60 0.15 3.21 -5.17
N GLU A 61 0.84 2.14 -5.54
CA GLU A 61 0.81 1.61 -6.91
C GLU A 61 -0.61 1.13 -7.30
N ASN A 62 -1.42 0.67 -6.34
CA ASN A 62 -2.81 0.30 -6.58
C ASN A 62 -3.76 1.51 -6.65
N ASP A 63 -3.49 2.60 -5.92
CA ASP A 63 -4.25 3.86 -6.06
C ASP A 63 -4.05 4.50 -7.44
N GLU A 64 -2.83 4.44 -7.99
CA GLU A 64 -2.56 4.87 -9.37
C GLU A 64 -3.34 4.03 -10.39
N LYS A 65 -3.51 2.73 -10.14
CA LYS A 65 -4.37 1.85 -10.96
C LYS A 65 -5.86 2.21 -10.84
N LEU A 66 -6.35 2.61 -9.66
CA LEU A 66 -7.73 3.08 -9.49
C LEU A 66 -8.01 4.38 -10.26
N LEU A 67 -7.04 5.30 -10.31
CA LEU A 67 -7.13 6.50 -11.16
C LEU A 67 -7.12 6.13 -12.64
N GLN A 68 -6.31 5.14 -13.03
CA GLN A 68 -6.29 4.62 -14.40
C GLN A 68 -7.62 3.98 -14.79
N ASP A 69 -8.22 3.18 -13.90
CA ASP A 69 -9.55 2.57 -14.08
C ASP A 69 -10.64 3.62 -14.30
N ARG A 70 -10.61 4.72 -13.51
CA ARG A 70 -11.55 5.84 -13.72
C ARG A 70 -11.34 6.52 -15.07
N ASN A 71 -10.09 6.74 -15.47
CA ASN A 71 -9.77 7.34 -16.76
C ASN A 71 -10.28 6.46 -17.92
N TRP A 72 -10.11 5.15 -17.83
CA TRP A 72 -10.60 4.21 -18.84
C TRP A 72 -12.12 4.21 -18.98
N VAL A 73 -12.86 4.30 -17.87
CA VAL A 73 -14.33 4.41 -17.93
C VAL A 73 -14.74 5.70 -18.63
N VAL A 74 -14.07 6.81 -18.33
CA VAL A 74 -14.34 8.10 -18.99
C VAL A 74 -14.01 8.02 -20.49
N GLU A 75 -12.85 7.48 -20.85
CA GLU A 75 -12.39 7.34 -22.23
C GLU A 75 -13.31 6.42 -23.05
N ALA A 76 -13.69 5.27 -22.49
CA ALA A 76 -14.66 4.37 -23.11
C ALA A 76 -16.03 5.03 -23.33
N ASN A 77 -16.47 5.88 -22.40
CA ASN A 77 -17.72 6.65 -22.55
C ASN A 77 -17.62 7.69 -23.67
N LEU A 78 -16.46 8.34 -23.84
CA LEU A 78 -16.25 9.30 -24.91
C LEU A 78 -16.29 8.63 -26.29
N TYR A 79 -15.67 7.45 -26.42
CA TYR A 79 -15.76 6.63 -27.64
C TYR A 79 -17.17 6.12 -27.91
N ASP A 80 -17.87 5.62 -26.89
CA ASP A 80 -19.25 5.13 -27.04
C ASP A 80 -20.20 6.28 -27.45
N SER A 81 -20.02 7.47 -26.87
CA SER A 81 -20.76 8.66 -27.26
C SER A 81 -20.54 9.01 -28.74
N ALA A 82 -19.28 9.07 -29.20
CA ALA A 82 -18.96 9.35 -30.60
C ALA A 82 -19.59 8.30 -31.55
N ALA A 83 -19.48 7.01 -31.21
CA ALA A 83 -20.09 5.93 -31.97
C ALA A 83 -21.62 6.04 -32.02
N ARG A 84 -22.27 6.34 -30.90
CA ARG A 84 -23.73 6.52 -30.84
C ARG A 84 -24.21 7.68 -31.69
N PHE A 85 -23.54 8.83 -31.66
CA PHE A 85 -23.87 9.96 -32.52
C PHE A 85 -23.68 9.62 -34.00
N ALA A 86 -22.64 8.88 -34.36
CA ALA A 86 -22.45 8.40 -35.73
C ALA A 86 -23.56 7.42 -36.16
N ARG A 87 -23.99 6.49 -35.30
CA ARG A 87 -25.14 5.62 -35.57
C ARG A 87 -26.45 6.41 -35.70
N LEU A 88 -26.67 7.40 -34.85
CA LEU A 88 -27.84 8.30 -34.93
C LEU A 88 -27.86 9.05 -36.25
N CYS A 89 -26.72 9.60 -36.68
CA CYS A 89 -26.58 10.22 -38.00
C CYS A 89 -26.98 9.25 -39.13
N ILE A 90 -26.46 8.01 -39.13
CA ILE A 90 -26.81 6.99 -40.13
C ILE A 90 -28.30 6.65 -40.12
N SER A 91 -28.91 6.49 -38.93
CA SER A 91 -30.34 6.16 -38.85
C SER A 91 -31.23 7.33 -39.24
N SER A 92 -30.88 8.55 -38.80
CA SER A 92 -31.65 9.76 -39.01
C SER A 92 -31.59 10.25 -40.46
N THR A 93 -30.47 10.02 -41.15
CA THR A 93 -30.35 10.30 -42.60
C THR A 93 -31.16 9.31 -43.43
N LYS A 94 -31.29 8.04 -43.00
CA LYS A 94 -32.15 7.06 -43.68
C LYS A 94 -33.65 7.34 -43.50
N SER A 95 -34.03 8.00 -42.41
CA SER A 95 -35.42 8.26 -42.05
C SER A 95 -35.86 9.71 -42.28
N ASP A 96 -35.06 10.53 -42.98
CA ASP A 96 -35.27 11.98 -43.18
C ASP A 96 -35.69 12.73 -41.89
N SER A 97 -35.01 12.43 -40.79
CA SER A 97 -35.28 13.10 -39.51
C SER A 97 -34.83 14.58 -39.57
N PRO A 98 -35.61 15.52 -39.00
CA PRO A 98 -35.24 16.94 -38.99
C PRO A 98 -33.91 17.23 -38.26
N ASN A 99 -33.49 16.34 -37.36
CA ASN A 99 -32.26 16.48 -36.59
C ASN A 99 -31.05 15.77 -37.21
N ALA A 100 -31.18 15.18 -38.41
CA ALA A 100 -30.12 14.40 -39.05
C ALA A 100 -28.81 15.21 -39.14
N LEU A 101 -28.88 16.44 -39.64
CA LEU A 101 -27.71 17.32 -39.78
C LEU A 101 -27.00 17.55 -38.43
N TRP A 102 -27.77 17.80 -37.37
CA TRP A 102 -27.23 18.04 -36.04
C TRP A 102 -26.51 16.81 -35.47
N TYR A 103 -27.10 15.60 -35.62
CA TYR A 103 -26.44 14.37 -35.19
C TYR A 103 -25.15 14.10 -35.97
N CYS A 104 -25.19 14.36 -37.28
CA CYS A 104 -24.06 14.18 -38.19
C CYS A 104 -22.90 15.15 -37.90
N GLU A 105 -23.18 16.41 -37.56
CA GLU A 105 -22.15 17.36 -37.12
C GLU A 105 -21.56 16.99 -35.76
N LYS A 106 -22.42 16.63 -34.80
CA LYS A 106 -21.98 16.17 -33.47
C LYS A 106 -21.10 14.93 -33.55
N ALA A 107 -21.45 13.98 -34.40
CA ALA A 107 -20.64 12.80 -34.66
C ALA A 107 -19.23 13.17 -35.15
N LYS A 108 -19.11 14.06 -36.15
CA LYS A 108 -17.80 14.52 -36.66
C LYS A 108 -16.96 15.20 -35.57
N ILE A 109 -17.57 16.08 -34.78
CA ILE A 109 -16.87 16.82 -33.71
C ILE A 109 -16.36 15.85 -32.65
N LEU A 110 -17.21 14.95 -32.17
CA LEU A 110 -16.84 13.97 -31.15
C LEU A 110 -15.77 13.01 -31.68
N TYR A 111 -15.94 12.52 -32.91
CA TYR A 111 -14.96 11.66 -33.57
C TYR A 111 -13.60 12.36 -33.67
N LYS A 112 -13.56 13.59 -34.19
CA LYS A 112 -12.31 14.37 -34.33
C LYS A 112 -11.59 14.58 -32.99
N ASN A 113 -12.35 14.86 -31.93
CA ASN A 113 -11.77 15.15 -30.62
C ASN A 113 -11.28 13.88 -29.91
N ASN A 114 -11.92 12.74 -30.16
CA ASN A 114 -11.64 11.51 -29.42
C ASN A 114 -10.70 10.55 -30.19
N SER A 115 -10.65 10.57 -31.52
CA SER A 115 -9.80 9.68 -32.36
C SER A 115 -8.30 10.05 -32.36
N THR A 116 -7.73 10.39 -31.21
CA THR A 116 -6.30 10.72 -31.06
C THR A 116 -5.39 9.52 -31.32
N GLN A 117 -5.87 8.31 -31.08
CA GLN A 117 -5.14 7.06 -31.29
C GLN A 117 -5.19 6.58 -32.76
N THR A 118 -6.12 7.11 -33.56
CA THR A 118 -6.26 6.77 -34.99
C THR A 118 -5.22 7.52 -35.82
N PRO A 119 -4.54 6.87 -36.79
CA PRO A 119 -3.56 7.54 -37.64
C PRO A 119 -4.13 8.82 -38.26
N PRO A 120 -3.43 9.97 -38.19
CA PRO A 120 -3.97 11.26 -38.61
C PRO A 120 -4.52 11.26 -40.05
N ASN A 121 -3.79 10.61 -40.97
CA ASN A 121 -4.19 10.51 -42.38
C ASN A 121 -5.52 9.75 -42.55
N LEU A 122 -5.68 8.63 -41.85
CA LEU A 122 -6.90 7.82 -41.89
C LEU A 122 -8.08 8.57 -41.27
N ARG A 123 -7.85 9.21 -40.13
CA ARG A 123 -8.86 10.04 -39.44
C ARG A 123 -9.36 11.17 -40.33
N GLU A 124 -8.46 11.90 -40.97
CA GLU A 124 -8.82 13.00 -41.88
C GLU A 124 -9.57 12.49 -43.11
N GLU A 125 -9.19 11.33 -43.65
CA GLU A 125 -9.91 10.69 -44.75
C GLU A 125 -11.34 10.29 -44.35
N ILE A 126 -11.52 9.69 -43.17
CA ILE A 126 -12.83 9.32 -42.61
C ILE A 126 -13.73 10.55 -42.44
N ILE A 127 -13.17 11.64 -41.88
CA ILE A 127 -13.90 12.91 -41.69
C ILE A 127 -14.23 13.55 -43.03
N LYS A 128 -13.28 13.61 -43.97
CA LYS A 128 -13.47 14.25 -45.29
C LYS A 128 -14.51 13.52 -46.13
N ARG A 129 -14.62 12.19 -45.99
CA ARG A 129 -15.58 11.36 -46.71
C ARG A 129 -16.94 11.24 -46.01
N ASP A 130 -17.11 11.85 -44.84
CA ASP A 130 -18.30 11.66 -44.00
C ASP A 130 -18.63 10.18 -43.79
N ALA A 131 -17.58 9.37 -43.60
CA ALA A 131 -17.69 7.92 -43.51
C ALA A 131 -18.14 7.50 -42.09
N TYR A 132 -19.39 7.82 -41.72
CA TYR A 132 -19.94 7.56 -40.38
C TYR A 132 -19.88 6.09 -39.97
N GLY A 133 -20.03 5.16 -40.92
CA GLY A 133 -19.85 3.73 -40.63
C GLY A 133 -18.43 3.39 -40.18
N ALA A 134 -17.42 4.01 -40.81
CA ALA A 134 -16.04 3.87 -40.39
C ALA A 134 -15.78 4.53 -39.03
N MET A 135 -16.41 5.66 -38.73
CA MET A 135 -16.34 6.30 -37.40
C MET A 135 -16.86 5.36 -36.30
N VAL A 136 -17.96 4.65 -36.56
CA VAL A 136 -18.52 3.66 -35.61
C VAL A 136 -17.53 2.53 -35.36
N VAL A 137 -17.02 1.91 -36.42
CA VAL A 137 -16.09 0.78 -36.32
C VAL A 137 -14.79 1.19 -35.62
N ASP A 138 -14.24 2.35 -35.96
CA ASP A 138 -13.02 2.87 -35.33
C ASP A 138 -13.22 3.08 -33.82
N MET A 139 -14.28 3.79 -33.42
CA MET A 139 -14.58 4.03 -32.00
C MET A 139 -14.89 2.73 -31.23
N GLU A 140 -15.59 1.77 -31.83
CA GLU A 140 -15.82 0.45 -31.23
C GLU A 140 -14.52 -0.34 -31.04
N SER A 141 -13.60 -0.26 -32.01
CA SER A 141 -12.28 -0.86 -31.91
C SER A 141 -11.49 -0.27 -30.74
N GLN A 142 -11.56 1.06 -30.53
CA GLN A 142 -10.91 1.71 -29.38
C GLN A 142 -11.51 1.23 -28.04
N ILE A 143 -12.83 1.09 -27.96
CA ILE A 143 -13.51 0.54 -26.77
C ILE A 143 -13.08 -0.91 -26.51
N ALA A 144 -12.95 -1.72 -27.57
CA ALA A 144 -12.46 -3.09 -27.45
C ALA A 144 -11.01 -3.11 -26.93
N GLY A 145 -10.15 -2.22 -27.43
CA GLY A 145 -8.78 -2.03 -26.93
C GLY A 145 -8.75 -1.77 -25.42
N ILE A 146 -9.52 -0.80 -24.93
CA ILE A 146 -9.62 -0.50 -23.49
C ILE A 146 -10.07 -1.72 -22.68
N LYS A 147 -11.02 -2.51 -23.20
CA LYS A 147 -11.48 -3.73 -22.52
C LYS A 147 -10.36 -4.77 -22.43
N LEU A 148 -9.60 -4.99 -23.50
CA LEU A 148 -8.45 -5.91 -23.48
C LEU A 148 -7.39 -5.44 -22.49
N ASP A 149 -7.08 -4.15 -22.45
CA ASP A 149 -6.12 -3.58 -21.49
C ASP A 149 -6.56 -3.78 -20.04
N LYS A 150 -7.88 -3.67 -19.78
CA LYS A 150 -8.45 -3.96 -18.46
C LYS A 150 -8.32 -5.42 -18.05
N LEU A 151 -8.49 -6.36 -18.99
CA LEU A 151 -8.32 -7.80 -18.72
C LEU A 151 -6.88 -8.17 -18.34
N ASN A 152 -5.89 -7.39 -18.81
CA ASN A 152 -4.49 -7.60 -18.50
C ASN A 152 -4.06 -7.05 -17.12
N GLN A 153 -4.95 -6.35 -16.39
CA GLN A 153 -4.64 -5.80 -15.07
C GLN A 153 -5.10 -6.71 -13.92
N VAL A 154 -4.23 -6.85 -12.92
CA VAL A 154 -4.53 -7.53 -11.66
C VAL A 154 -5.51 -6.65 -10.85
N PRO A 155 -6.61 -7.20 -10.32
CA PRO A 155 -7.60 -6.42 -9.59
C PRO A 155 -6.97 -5.68 -8.40
N PRO A 156 -7.41 -4.43 -8.11
CA PRO A 156 -6.85 -3.65 -7.01
C PRO A 156 -7.05 -4.36 -5.67
N ALA A 157 -6.01 -4.36 -4.84
CA ALA A 157 -6.09 -4.90 -3.48
C ALA A 157 -7.17 -4.15 -2.69
N SER A 158 -8.06 -4.90 -2.02
CA SER A 158 -9.27 -4.39 -1.40
C SER A 158 -9.06 -3.21 -0.44
N ASN A 159 -9.97 -2.21 -0.49
CA ASN A 159 -10.04 -0.98 0.32
C ASN A 159 -9.82 -1.12 1.85
N ARG A 160 -9.88 -2.33 2.42
CA ARG A 160 -9.61 -2.57 3.85
C ARG A 160 -8.12 -2.53 4.18
N LEU A 161 -7.26 -2.86 3.23
CA LEU A 161 -5.80 -2.82 3.42
C LEU A 161 -5.31 -1.38 3.46
N ASP A 162 -5.85 -0.51 2.60
CA ASP A 162 -5.53 0.93 2.58
C ASP A 162 -5.87 1.64 3.89
N LEU A 163 -6.93 1.21 4.57
CA LEU A 163 -7.33 1.82 5.83
C LEU A 163 -6.41 1.42 6.99
N LEU A 164 -5.86 0.20 6.96
CA LEU A 164 -4.85 -0.28 7.92
C LEU A 164 -3.44 0.28 7.62
N LEU A 165 -3.14 0.54 6.35
CA LEU A 165 -1.87 1.12 5.88
C LEU A 165 -1.87 2.64 5.79
N SER A 166 -3.02 3.29 5.95
CA SER A 166 -3.13 4.75 6.01
C SER A 166 -2.17 5.32 7.06
N LYS A 167 -1.63 6.52 6.80
CA LYS A 167 -0.74 7.25 7.72
C LYS A 167 -1.25 7.20 9.15
N THR A 168 -2.56 7.32 9.36
CA THR A 168 -3.21 7.25 10.67
C THR A 168 -3.04 5.89 11.35
N GLY A 169 -3.20 4.77 10.61
CA GLY A 169 -2.98 3.41 11.11
C GLY A 169 -1.51 3.14 11.46
N ILE A 170 -0.58 3.68 10.67
CA ILE A 170 0.85 3.62 10.95
C ILE A 170 1.20 4.38 12.24
N TYR A 171 0.67 5.60 12.42
CA TYR A 171 0.88 6.37 13.65
C TYR A 171 0.29 5.68 14.88
N LEU A 172 -0.91 5.10 14.75
CA LEU A 172 -1.60 4.43 15.85
C LEU A 172 -0.89 3.14 16.30
N THR A 173 -0.45 2.33 15.34
CA THR A 173 0.29 1.09 15.65
C THR A 173 1.69 1.38 16.17
N SER A 174 2.36 2.41 15.62
CA SER A 174 3.68 2.85 16.10
C SER A 174 3.61 3.41 17.52
N SER A 175 2.60 4.24 17.84
CA SER A 175 2.45 4.79 19.18
C SER A 175 2.15 3.68 20.20
N LEU A 176 1.28 2.73 19.86
CA LEU A 176 0.98 1.58 20.72
C LEU A 176 2.22 0.71 20.98
N ALA A 177 3.06 0.48 19.97
CA ALA A 177 4.31 -0.26 20.12
C ALA A 177 5.30 0.47 21.04
N ILE A 178 5.45 1.79 20.90
CA ILE A 178 6.31 2.61 21.77
C ILE A 178 5.79 2.59 23.21
N PHE A 179 4.49 2.75 23.42
CA PHE A 179 3.87 2.64 24.74
C PHE A 179 4.12 1.26 25.37
N GLY A 180 4.02 0.18 24.59
CA GLY A 180 4.33 -1.17 25.05
C GLY A 180 5.79 -1.33 25.52
N ILE A 181 6.75 -0.80 24.76
CA ILE A 181 8.17 -0.82 25.13
C ILE A 181 8.41 -0.01 26.42
N LEU A 182 7.82 1.19 26.52
CA LEU A 182 7.95 2.03 27.70
C LEU A 182 7.34 1.37 28.95
N ALA A 183 6.14 0.81 28.84
CA ALA A 183 5.49 0.08 29.93
C ALA A 183 6.32 -1.11 30.40
N PHE A 184 6.93 -1.85 29.47
CA PHE A 184 7.81 -2.97 29.81
C PHE A 184 9.10 -2.51 30.52
N ILE A 185 9.73 -1.41 30.05
CA ILE A 185 10.89 -0.82 30.73
C ILE A 185 10.51 -0.36 32.14
N PHE A 186 9.42 0.38 32.30
CA PHE A 186 8.94 0.84 33.61
C PHE A 186 8.63 -0.33 34.55
N GLY A 187 7.93 -1.36 34.08
CA GLY A 187 7.65 -2.57 34.85
C GLY A 187 8.92 -3.29 35.31
N SER A 188 9.93 -3.38 34.43
CA SER A 188 11.22 -4.00 34.77
C SER A 188 12.02 -3.21 35.82
N ILE A 189 11.96 -1.87 35.79
CA ILE A 189 12.59 -1.00 36.79
C ILE A 189 11.84 -1.09 38.12
N PHE A 190 10.51 -1.09 38.08
CA PHE A 190 9.64 -1.18 39.25
C PHE A 190 9.86 -2.50 40.00
N THR A 191 9.86 -3.63 39.30
CA THR A 191 10.12 -4.95 39.88
C THR A 191 11.54 -5.07 40.45
N ALA A 192 12.55 -4.48 39.78
CA ALA A 192 13.92 -4.44 40.30
C ALA A 192 14.03 -3.61 41.59
N ARG A 193 13.37 -2.44 41.65
CA ARG A 193 13.32 -1.60 42.86
C ARG A 193 12.57 -2.29 44.01
N MET A 194 11.49 -2.99 43.71
CA MET A 194 10.72 -3.75 44.71
C MET A 194 11.55 -4.89 45.31
N MET A 195 12.28 -5.65 44.48
CA MET A 195 13.20 -6.68 44.97
C MET A 195 14.36 -6.12 45.81
N ALA A 196 14.87 -4.93 45.48
CA ALA A 196 15.91 -4.28 46.27
C ALA A 196 15.41 -3.86 47.66
N ARG A 197 14.19 -3.30 47.76
CA ARG A 197 13.56 -2.96 49.04
C ARG A 197 13.30 -4.20 49.89
N MET A 198 12.76 -5.26 49.29
CA MET A 198 12.46 -6.51 49.99
C MET A 198 13.72 -7.18 50.57
N LYS A 199 14.86 -7.14 49.86
CA LYS A 199 16.14 -7.62 50.41
C LYS A 199 16.66 -6.77 51.57
N LEU A 200 16.45 -5.46 51.52
CA LEU A 200 16.83 -4.54 52.60
C LEU A 200 16.03 -4.83 53.88
N ASP A 201 14.71 -5.04 53.74
CA ASP A 201 13.82 -5.38 54.86
C ASP A 201 14.18 -6.74 55.50
N ILE A 202 14.56 -7.73 54.68
CA ILE A 202 15.01 -9.04 55.17
C ILE A 202 16.33 -8.92 55.95
N LEU A 203 17.28 -8.13 55.45
CA LEU A 203 18.55 -7.88 56.14
C LEU A 203 18.35 -7.11 57.45
N HIS A 204 17.45 -6.13 57.46
CA HIS A 204 17.11 -5.38 58.67
C HIS A 204 16.48 -6.28 59.74
N ARG A 205 15.53 -7.15 59.36
CA ARG A 205 14.94 -8.12 60.30
C ARG A 205 15.98 -9.11 60.86
N ARG A 206 16.93 -9.58 60.04
CA ARG A 206 18.00 -10.46 60.52
C ARG A 206 18.94 -9.76 61.49
N MET A 207 19.29 -8.50 61.26
CA MET A 207 20.11 -7.73 62.21
C MET A 207 19.39 -7.52 63.55
N VAL A 208 18.09 -7.20 63.52
CA VAL A 208 17.31 -7.03 64.76
C VAL A 208 17.24 -8.33 65.57
N LEU A 209 17.08 -9.48 64.92
CA LEU A 209 17.06 -10.78 65.61
C LEU A 209 18.43 -11.12 66.24
N LEU A 210 19.54 -10.86 65.53
CA LEU A 210 20.89 -11.11 66.06
C LEU A 210 21.26 -10.21 67.25
N VAL A 211 20.73 -8.99 67.31
CA VAL A 211 20.91 -8.10 68.47
C VAL A 211 20.06 -8.57 69.66
N SER A 212 18.88 -9.13 69.42
CA SER A 212 17.99 -9.63 70.47
C SER A 212 18.46 -10.93 71.13
N GLU A 213 19.26 -11.76 70.45
CA GLU A 213 19.80 -13.01 71.01
C GLU A 213 21.06 -12.81 71.88
N ASN A 214 21.68 -11.62 71.82
CA ASN A 214 22.92 -11.28 72.53
C ASN A 214 22.72 -10.37 73.76
N CYS A 215 21.47 -10.07 74.14
CA CYS A 215 21.09 -9.36 75.37
C CYS A 215 20.30 -10.29 76.28
#